data_AF-A0A645BRB4-F1
#
_entry.id   AF-A0A645BRB4-F1
#
_cell.length_a   1.000
_cell.length_b   1.000
_cell.length_c   1.000
_cell.angle_alpha   90.00
_cell.angle_beta   90.00
_cell.angle_gamma   90.00
#
_symmetry.space_group_name_H-M   'P 1'
#
loop_
_entity.id
_entity.type
_entity.pdbx_description
1 polymer ?
#
loop_
_entity_poly.entity_id
_entity_poly.type
_entity_poly.pdbx_seq_one_letter_code
_entity_poly.pdbx_strand_id
1 'polypeptide(L)'
;MQKEINLVWKHIFPAFRESALAEDGDALDRLKSRLSALRLPVHTTRTSSPVREIISGKTMAFNKNPLKISELTLRFEGDVCRMTLRQDTATYEFRFNSTSWEEGETLRHGPSLTAGSKAGLTGLPPFKVAGNYVWKDEKTLELVLRYIESPNDERFVFSFEKPAVSVEYSASYDFYQQKLRWTEK
;
A
#
# COMPACT_ATOMS: atom_id res chain seq x y z
N MET A 1 -18.20 -5.27 -8.06
CA MET A 1 -18.62 -4.30 -9.10
C MET A 1 -20.14 -4.33 -9.33
N GLN A 2 -20.79 -5.47 -9.61
CA GLN A 2 -22.24 -5.49 -9.89
C GLN A 2 -23.11 -5.03 -8.70
N LYS A 3 -22.75 -5.39 -7.47
CA LYS A 3 -23.50 -4.99 -6.26
C LYS A 3 -23.47 -3.47 -6.07
N GLU A 4 -22.31 -2.86 -6.30
CA GLU A 4 -22.09 -1.42 -6.20
C GLU A 4 -22.85 -0.67 -7.31
N ILE A 5 -22.83 -1.19 -8.55
CA ILE A 5 -23.62 -0.64 -9.66
C ILE A 5 -25.12 -0.70 -9.37
N ASN A 6 -25.61 -1.78 -8.75
CA ASN A 6 -27.02 -1.87 -8.36
C ASN A 6 -27.42 -0.77 -7.35
N LEU A 7 -26.50 -0.34 -6.48
CA LEU A 7 -26.76 0.79 -5.57
C LEU A 7 -26.89 2.11 -6.34
N VAL A 8 -26.08 2.33 -7.37
CA VAL A 8 -26.21 3.49 -8.26
C VAL A 8 -27.59 3.51 -8.90
N TRP A 9 -28.05 2.39 -9.45
CA TRP A 9 -29.39 2.30 -10.04
C TRP A 9 -30.51 2.48 -9.03
N LYS A 10 -30.32 2.00 -7.80
CA LYS A 10 -31.32 2.12 -6.74
C LYS A 10 -31.43 3.54 -6.18
N HIS A 11 -30.31 4.26 -6.05
CA HIS A 11 -30.24 5.50 -5.28
C HIS A 11 -29.96 6.75 -6.12
N ILE A 12 -29.08 6.66 -7.12
CA ILE A 12 -28.62 7.81 -7.90
C ILE A 12 -29.53 8.04 -9.11
N PHE A 13 -29.89 6.99 -9.85
CA PHE A 13 -30.74 7.13 -11.03
C PHE A 13 -32.12 7.77 -10.73
N PRO A 14 -32.86 7.35 -9.69
CA PRO A 14 -34.14 7.97 -9.35
C PRO A 14 -34.02 9.41 -8.83
N ALA A 15 -32.80 9.86 -8.48
CA ALA A 15 -32.55 11.21 -8.00
C ALA A 15 -32.38 12.22 -9.14
N PHE A 16 -32.17 11.78 -10.39
CA PHE A 16 -32.16 12.67 -11.55
C PHE A 16 -33.57 13.19 -11.85
N ARG A 17 -33.69 14.51 -12.02
CA ARG A 17 -34.94 15.22 -12.34
C ARG A 17 -34.65 16.25 -13.44
N GLU A 18 -35.69 16.66 -14.17
CA GLU A 18 -35.56 17.63 -15.27
C GLU A 18 -35.13 19.03 -14.79
N SER A 19 -35.54 19.40 -13.57
CA SER A 19 -35.16 20.67 -12.95
C SER A 19 -34.02 20.47 -11.95
N ALA A 20 -33.19 21.52 -11.81
CA ALA A 20 -32.14 21.55 -10.81
C ALA A 20 -32.72 21.42 -9.39
N LEU A 21 -32.04 20.64 -8.54
CA LEU A 21 -32.39 20.55 -7.12
C LEU A 21 -32.10 21.90 -6.45
N ALA A 22 -32.98 22.33 -5.55
CA ALA A 22 -32.68 23.46 -4.68
C ALA A 22 -31.45 23.14 -3.82
N GLU A 23 -30.64 24.15 -3.52
CA GLU A 23 -29.51 23.99 -2.62
C GLU A 23 -29.97 23.57 -1.23
N ASP A 24 -29.27 22.59 -0.65
CA ASP A 24 -29.47 22.13 0.73
C ASP A 24 -28.15 22.32 1.49
N GLY A 25 -27.99 23.53 2.06
CA GLY A 25 -26.79 23.91 2.80
C GLY A 25 -26.54 23.00 4.01
N ASP A 26 -27.61 22.65 4.74
CA ASP A 26 -27.52 21.78 5.91
C ASP A 26 -27.03 20.37 5.55
N ALA A 27 -27.54 19.80 4.44
CA ALA A 27 -27.07 18.50 3.96
C ALA A 27 -25.62 18.55 3.49
N LEU A 28 -25.23 19.65 2.82
CA LEU A 28 -23.85 19.86 2.37
C LEU A 28 -22.89 19.96 3.56
N ASP A 29 -23.25 20.69 4.61
CA ASP A 29 -22.40 20.85 5.80
C ASP A 29 -22.30 19.55 6.60
N ARG A 30 -23.39 18.79 6.74
CA ARG A 30 -23.35 17.42 7.30
C ARG A 30 -22.41 16.52 6.49
N LEU A 31 -22.47 16.58 5.16
CA LEU A 31 -21.60 15.80 4.29
C LEU A 31 -20.13 16.21 4.47
N LYS A 32 -19.81 17.51 4.43
CA LYS A 32 -18.44 18.02 4.65
C LYS A 32 -17.88 17.60 6.01
N SER A 33 -18.69 17.73 7.07
CA SER A 33 -18.30 17.32 8.42
C SER A 33 -18.03 15.81 8.52
N ARG A 34 -18.81 14.99 7.81
CA ARG A 34 -18.57 13.54 7.76
C ARG A 34 -17.30 13.21 6.99
N LEU A 35 -17.11 13.82 5.82
CA LEU A 35 -15.94 13.59 4.96
C LEU A 35 -14.64 14.01 5.65
N SER A 36 -14.63 15.12 6.39
CA SER A 36 -13.44 15.60 7.09
C SER A 36 -12.96 14.64 8.18
N ALA A 37 -13.87 13.89 8.81
CA ALA A 37 -13.58 12.90 9.84
C ALA A 37 -13.18 11.52 9.29
N LEU A 38 -13.46 11.21 8.02
CA LEU A 38 -13.09 9.92 7.44
C LEU A 38 -11.58 9.80 7.27
N ARG A 39 -11.02 8.72 7.80
CA ARG A 39 -9.62 8.33 7.66
C ARG A 39 -9.55 6.83 7.42
N LEU A 40 -8.57 6.40 6.63
CA LEU A 40 -8.25 4.97 6.54
C LEU A 40 -7.70 4.51 7.88
N PRO A 41 -8.18 3.37 8.43
CA PRO A 41 -7.65 2.86 9.67
C PRO A 41 -6.16 2.55 9.51
N VAL A 42 -5.37 2.95 10.50
CA VAL A 42 -4.03 2.42 10.71
C VAL A 42 -4.16 1.23 11.65
N HIS A 43 -3.51 0.12 11.31
CA HIS A 43 -3.58 -1.08 12.14
C HIS A 43 -2.40 -1.10 13.11
N THR A 44 -2.28 -0.08 13.96
CA THR A 44 -1.16 0.03 14.90
C THR A 44 -1.41 -0.80 16.16
N THR A 45 -0.91 -2.02 16.18
CA THR A 45 -0.92 -2.84 17.41
C THR A 45 0.39 -2.72 18.18
N ARG A 46 1.50 -2.39 17.50
CA ARG A 46 2.84 -2.29 18.08
C ARG A 46 3.76 -1.48 17.17
N THR A 47 4.40 -0.45 17.72
CA THR A 47 5.28 0.48 16.98
C THR A 47 6.77 0.11 17.05
N SER A 48 7.16 -0.81 17.95
CA SER A 48 8.54 -1.23 18.17
C SER A 48 8.71 -2.75 18.28
N SER A 49 9.90 -3.23 17.93
CA SER A 49 10.36 -4.61 18.14
C SER A 49 11.83 -4.61 18.56
N PRO A 50 12.30 -5.55 19.40
CA PRO A 50 13.73 -5.73 19.68
C PRO A 50 14.58 -5.99 18.42
N VAL A 51 13.98 -6.53 17.36
CA VAL A 51 14.66 -6.83 16.10
C VAL A 51 14.92 -5.58 15.26
N ARG A 52 14.14 -4.51 15.47
CA ARG A 52 14.24 -3.23 14.72
C ARG A 52 15.67 -2.71 14.65
N GLU A 53 16.35 -2.61 15.79
CA GLU A 53 17.73 -2.08 15.85
C GLU A 53 18.75 -3.03 15.20
N ILE A 54 18.44 -4.32 15.17
CA ILE A 54 19.32 -5.34 14.58
C ILE A 54 19.25 -5.28 13.05
N ILE A 55 18.09 -4.97 12.48
CA ILE A 55 17.87 -4.99 11.01
C ILE A 55 17.98 -3.61 10.36
N SER A 56 17.87 -2.52 11.12
CA SER A 56 17.90 -1.16 10.58
C SER A 56 19.20 -0.91 9.82
N GLY A 57 19.09 -0.52 8.55
CA GLY A 57 20.20 -0.26 7.64
C GLY A 57 20.86 -1.50 7.03
N LYS A 58 20.42 -2.72 7.34
CA LYS A 58 20.94 -3.94 6.71
C LYS A 58 20.28 -4.19 5.37
N THR A 59 21.09 -4.51 4.37
CA THR A 59 20.64 -4.91 3.04
C THR A 59 20.39 -6.41 3.01
N MET A 60 19.17 -6.80 2.66
CA MET A 60 18.79 -8.19 2.41
C MET A 60 18.88 -8.45 0.90
N ALA A 61 19.61 -9.49 0.50
CA ALA A 61 19.74 -9.91 -0.90
C ALA A 61 18.87 -11.13 -1.18
N PHE A 62 18.18 -11.13 -2.32
CA PHE A 62 17.22 -12.17 -2.67
C PHE A 62 17.59 -12.95 -3.93
N ASN A 63 17.10 -14.19 -3.99
CA ASN A 63 17.12 -14.99 -5.21
C ASN A 63 16.19 -14.39 -6.27
N LYS A 64 16.38 -14.80 -7.53
CA LYS A 64 15.49 -14.41 -8.63
C LYS A 64 14.05 -14.74 -8.23
N ASN A 65 13.18 -13.74 -8.28
CA ASN A 65 11.76 -13.84 -7.96
C ASN A 65 10.93 -13.16 -9.05
N PRO A 66 9.62 -13.43 -9.15
CA PRO A 66 8.76 -12.88 -10.19
C PRO A 66 8.70 -11.34 -10.22
N LEU A 67 8.95 -10.67 -9.09
CA LEU A 67 8.98 -9.22 -8.99
C LEU A 67 10.32 -8.61 -9.40
N LYS A 68 11.34 -9.43 -9.70
CA LYS A 68 12.72 -9.00 -10.02
C LYS A 68 13.36 -8.14 -8.92
N ILE A 69 12.94 -8.31 -7.67
CA ILE A 69 13.54 -7.63 -6.53
C ILE A 69 14.86 -8.33 -6.21
N SER A 70 15.98 -7.60 -6.26
CA SER A 70 17.30 -8.17 -5.98
C SER A 70 17.75 -7.87 -4.55
N GLU A 71 17.46 -6.67 -4.05
CA GLU A 71 17.88 -6.19 -2.75
C GLU A 71 16.79 -5.33 -2.10
N LEU A 72 16.72 -5.38 -0.77
CA LEU A 72 15.84 -4.53 0.03
C LEU A 72 16.56 -4.10 1.31
N THR A 73 16.46 -2.82 1.65
CA THR A 73 16.97 -2.26 2.91
C THR A 73 15.84 -1.61 3.67
N LEU A 74 15.77 -1.85 4.98
CA LEU A 74 14.84 -1.17 5.89
C LEU A 74 15.64 -0.29 6.84
N ARG A 75 15.30 0.99 6.94
CA ARG A 75 15.92 1.94 7.87
C ARG A 75 14.84 2.60 8.72
N PHE A 76 14.97 2.51 10.04
CA PHE A 76 14.01 3.08 10.98
C PHE A 76 14.55 4.36 11.60
N GLU A 77 13.81 5.46 11.49
CA GLU A 77 14.11 6.78 12.03
C GLU A 77 12.86 7.32 12.74
N GLY A 78 12.87 7.36 14.08
CA GLY A 78 11.66 7.68 14.86
C GLY A 78 10.54 6.67 14.58
N ASP A 79 9.37 7.15 14.17
CA ASP A 79 8.21 6.33 13.79
C ASP A 79 8.12 6.04 12.29
N VAL A 80 9.17 6.38 11.52
CA VAL A 80 9.22 6.18 10.08
C VAL A 80 10.15 5.03 9.73
N CYS A 81 9.64 4.07 8.97
CA CYS A 81 10.41 3.04 8.29
C CYS A 81 10.59 3.47 6.83
N ARG A 82 11.84 3.66 6.39
CA ARG A 82 12.21 3.85 4.99
C ARG A 82 12.61 2.51 4.39
N MET A 83 11.94 2.13 3.31
CA MET A 83 12.28 0.96 2.52
C MET A 83 12.94 1.39 1.22
N THR A 84 14.15 0.91 0.97
CA THR A 84 14.84 1.06 -0.32
C THR A 84 14.81 -0.29 -1.04
N LEU A 85 14.25 -0.32 -2.25
CA LEU A 85 13.98 -1.52 -3.04
C LEU A 85 14.74 -1.45 -4.37
N ARG A 86 15.63 -2.40 -4.63
CA ARG A 86 16.28 -2.56 -5.94
C ARG A 86 15.50 -3.56 -6.79
N GLN A 87 14.85 -3.06 -7.84
CA GLN A 87 14.00 -3.85 -8.73
C GLN A 87 14.46 -3.69 -10.18
N ASP A 88 14.87 -4.79 -10.80
CA ASP A 88 15.51 -4.80 -12.13
C ASP A 88 16.73 -3.85 -12.16
N THR A 89 16.72 -2.78 -12.96
CA THR A 89 17.78 -1.76 -13.05
C THR A 89 17.52 -0.52 -12.20
N ALA A 90 16.33 -0.39 -11.60
CA ALA A 90 15.89 0.79 -10.88
C ALA A 90 15.92 0.58 -9.36
N THR A 91 16.02 1.69 -8.62
CA THR A 91 15.90 1.72 -7.17
C THR A 91 14.75 2.64 -6.79
N TYR A 92 13.91 2.19 -5.86
CA TYR A 92 12.75 2.93 -5.38
C TYR A 92 12.81 3.08 -3.86
N GLU A 93 12.33 4.21 -3.37
CA GLU A 93 12.19 4.46 -1.94
C GLU A 93 10.72 4.63 -1.57
N PHE A 94 10.36 4.06 -0.43
CA PHE A 94 9.05 4.17 0.17
C PHE A 94 9.21 4.51 1.64
N ARG A 95 8.27 5.28 2.18
CA ARG A 95 8.22 5.63 3.59
C ARG A 95 6.93 5.11 4.20
N PHE A 96 7.02 4.62 5.42
CA PHE A 96 5.91 4.04 6.15
C PHE A 96 5.93 4.61 7.56
N ASN A 97 4.82 5.16 8.03
CA ASN A 97 4.67 5.59 9.41
C ASN A 97 3.96 4.50 10.22
N SER A 98 4.28 4.37 11.51
CA SER A 98 3.63 3.38 12.39
C SER A 98 2.23 3.79 12.87
N THR A 99 1.92 5.08 12.89
CA THR A 99 0.69 5.67 13.47
C THR A 99 -0.15 6.46 12.47
N SER A 100 0.38 6.70 11.27
CA SER A 100 -0.31 7.39 10.18
C SER A 100 -0.01 6.72 8.84
N TRP A 101 -0.66 7.22 7.79
CA TRP A 101 -0.30 6.92 6.41
C TRP A 101 0.71 7.97 5.95
N GLU A 102 1.92 7.54 5.63
CA GLU A 102 3.01 8.39 5.17
C GLU A 102 2.89 8.59 3.65
N GLU A 103 2.48 9.78 3.22
CA GLU A 103 2.29 10.08 1.80
C GLU A 103 3.64 10.26 1.07
N GLY A 104 3.66 9.89 -0.21
CA GLY A 104 4.82 10.05 -1.07
C GLY A 104 4.47 9.83 -2.53
N GLU A 105 5.50 9.85 -3.38
CA GLU A 105 5.38 9.63 -4.82
C GLU A 105 6.40 8.61 -5.30
N THR A 106 6.07 7.89 -6.37
CA THR A 106 6.96 6.89 -6.95
C THR A 106 6.79 6.79 -8.46
N LEU A 107 7.88 6.54 -9.17
CA LEU A 107 7.83 6.10 -10.57
C LEU A 107 7.64 4.58 -10.69
N ARG A 108 7.63 3.83 -9.56
CA ARG A 108 7.39 2.39 -9.58
C ARG A 108 5.93 2.12 -9.87
N HIS A 109 5.68 1.47 -11.01
CA HIS A 109 4.35 1.02 -11.37
C HIS A 109 3.83 0.06 -10.28
N GLY A 110 2.64 0.37 -9.76
CA GLY A 110 1.97 -0.50 -8.80
C GLY A 110 1.40 -1.75 -9.46
N PRO A 111 0.77 -2.63 -8.65
CA PRO A 111 0.02 -3.76 -9.15
C PRO A 111 -1.04 -3.28 -10.15
N SER A 112 -1.28 -4.03 -11.23
CA SER A 112 -2.28 -3.66 -12.24
C SER A 112 -2.81 -4.89 -12.98
N LEU A 113 -4.13 -4.97 -13.13
CA LEU A 113 -4.81 -5.97 -13.96
C LEU A 113 -4.44 -5.85 -15.45
N THR A 114 -3.95 -4.70 -15.87
CA THR A 114 -3.53 -4.40 -17.26
C THR A 114 -2.02 -4.31 -17.40
N ALA A 115 -1.24 -4.83 -16.44
CA ALA A 115 0.22 -4.79 -16.46
C ALA A 115 0.85 -5.41 -17.73
N GLY A 116 0.17 -6.38 -18.36
CA GLY A 116 0.59 -7.01 -19.62
C GLY A 116 0.23 -6.23 -20.90
N SER A 117 -0.40 -5.06 -20.79
CA SER A 117 -0.80 -4.27 -21.96
C SER A 117 0.39 -3.56 -22.61
N LYS A 118 0.40 -3.50 -23.96
CA LYS A 118 1.53 -2.98 -24.76
C LYS A 118 1.85 -1.49 -24.53
N ALA A 119 0.92 -0.72 -23.95
CA ALA A 119 1.08 0.71 -23.62
C ALA A 119 0.83 0.97 -22.12
N GLY A 120 1.07 -0.01 -21.26
CA GLY A 120 0.75 0.08 -19.84
C GLY A 120 1.63 1.09 -19.09
N LEU A 121 1.02 2.18 -18.63
CA LEU A 121 1.54 3.12 -17.62
C LEU A 121 2.82 3.91 -17.98
N THR A 122 3.44 3.65 -19.12
CA THR A 122 4.62 4.40 -19.61
C THR A 122 4.27 5.87 -19.85
N GLY A 123 5.09 6.78 -19.32
CA GLY A 123 4.92 8.23 -19.52
C GLY A 123 3.90 8.89 -18.59
N LEU A 124 3.31 8.14 -17.66
CA LEU A 124 2.50 8.72 -16.59
C LEU A 124 3.36 9.52 -15.60
N PRO A 125 2.79 10.54 -14.95
CA PRO A 125 3.46 11.21 -13.83
C PRO A 125 3.73 10.22 -12.68
N PRO A 126 4.58 10.59 -11.71
CA PRO A 126 4.77 9.81 -10.49
C PRO A 126 3.43 9.47 -9.82
N PHE A 127 3.28 8.22 -9.41
CA PHE A 127 2.11 7.73 -8.71
C PHE A 127 2.17 8.19 -7.26
N LYS A 128 1.04 8.69 -6.75
CA LYS A 128 0.88 8.98 -5.34
C LYS A 128 0.69 7.69 -4.56
N VAL A 129 1.46 7.55 -3.48
CA VAL A 129 1.43 6.41 -2.59
C VAL A 129 1.29 6.84 -1.14
N ALA A 130 0.81 5.93 -0.29
CA ALA A 130 0.80 6.12 1.14
C ALA A 130 1.21 4.83 1.87
N GLY A 131 2.16 4.93 2.78
CA GLY A 131 2.73 3.79 3.50
C GLY A 131 2.38 3.77 4.99
N ASN A 132 1.97 2.61 5.50
CA ASN A 132 1.86 2.35 6.94
C ASN A 132 2.58 1.04 7.28
N TYR A 133 3.19 0.95 8.46
CA TYR A 133 3.76 -0.31 8.95
C TYR A 133 3.26 -0.66 10.35
N VAL A 134 3.28 -1.96 10.66
CA VAL A 134 2.98 -2.48 12.00
C VAL A 134 3.85 -3.70 12.31
N TRP A 135 4.25 -3.83 13.57
CA TRP A 135 4.78 -5.09 14.10
C TRP A 135 3.63 -6.00 14.55
N LYS A 136 3.40 -7.11 13.84
CA LYS A 136 2.35 -8.08 14.20
C LYS A 136 2.75 -8.80 15.50
N ASP A 137 4.03 -9.11 15.63
CA ASP A 137 4.67 -9.67 16.82
C ASP A 137 6.11 -9.14 16.98
N GLU A 138 6.91 -9.75 17.87
CA GLU A 138 8.29 -9.33 18.10
C GLU A 138 9.23 -9.56 16.91
N LYS A 139 8.85 -10.40 15.95
CA LYS A 139 9.69 -10.83 14.81
C LYS A 139 8.99 -10.71 13.46
N THR A 140 7.75 -10.23 13.43
CA THR A 140 6.96 -10.08 12.21
C THR A 140 6.61 -8.62 11.96
N LEU A 141 7.12 -8.08 10.86
CA LEU A 141 6.87 -6.71 10.40
C LEU A 141 6.02 -6.73 9.14
N GLU A 142 4.91 -6.01 9.13
CA GLU A 142 4.04 -5.82 7.97
C GLU A 142 4.12 -4.37 7.50
N LEU A 143 4.46 -4.18 6.22
CA LEU A 143 4.40 -2.91 5.50
C LEU A 143 3.24 -2.97 4.53
N VAL A 144 2.40 -1.94 4.54
CA VAL A 144 1.30 -1.76 3.59
C VAL A 144 1.54 -0.50 2.78
N LEU A 145 1.68 -0.64 1.46
CA LEU A 145 1.81 0.46 0.50
C LEU A 145 0.53 0.57 -0.31
N ARG A 146 -0.16 1.71 -0.26
CA ARG A 146 -1.35 1.98 -1.07
C ARG A 146 -1.01 2.91 -2.22
N TYR A 147 -1.57 2.65 -3.40
CA TYR A 147 -1.56 3.58 -4.52
C TYR A 147 -2.85 4.39 -4.50
N ILE A 148 -2.77 5.72 -4.34
CA ILE A 148 -3.95 6.56 -4.04
C ILE A 148 -4.95 6.63 -5.21
N GLU A 149 -4.43 6.57 -6.44
CA GLU A 149 -5.22 6.69 -7.67
C GLU A 149 -5.64 5.32 -8.23
N SER A 150 -5.53 4.28 -7.41
CA SER A 150 -5.77 2.89 -7.78
C SER A 150 -6.45 2.13 -6.64
N PRO A 151 -7.26 1.09 -6.90
CA PRO A 151 -7.77 0.22 -5.83
C PRO A 151 -6.69 -0.70 -5.24
N ASN A 152 -5.43 -0.56 -5.67
CA ASN A 152 -4.37 -1.50 -5.37
C ASN A 152 -3.56 -1.12 -4.15
N ASP A 153 -3.33 -2.12 -3.30
CA ASP A 153 -2.34 -2.07 -2.23
C ASP A 153 -1.35 -3.23 -2.39
N GLU A 154 -0.17 -3.04 -1.82
CA GLU A 154 0.89 -4.03 -1.71
C GLU A 154 1.19 -4.26 -0.23
N ARG A 155 1.41 -5.51 0.13
CA ARG A 155 1.82 -5.91 1.48
C ARG A 155 3.13 -6.65 1.42
N PHE A 156 4.07 -6.24 2.25
CA PHE A 156 5.33 -6.94 2.51
C PHE A 156 5.32 -7.39 3.97
N VAL A 157 5.35 -8.70 4.21
CA VAL A 157 5.41 -9.28 5.55
C VAL A 157 6.77 -9.92 5.73
N PHE A 158 7.60 -9.32 6.58
CA PHE A 158 8.92 -9.81 6.93
C PHE A 158 8.82 -10.65 8.19
N SER A 159 9.33 -11.88 8.16
CA SER A 159 9.50 -12.73 9.35
C SER A 159 10.99 -12.93 9.61
N PHE A 160 11.43 -12.45 10.78
CA PHE A 160 12.83 -12.47 11.20
C PHE A 160 13.11 -13.69 12.09
N GLU A 161 13.36 -14.84 11.47
CA GLU A 161 13.81 -16.07 12.15
C GLU A 161 15.27 -16.34 11.83
N LYS A 162 16.11 -16.62 12.84
CA LYS A 162 17.51 -16.95 12.56
C LYS A 162 17.59 -18.34 11.91
N PRO A 163 18.40 -18.54 10.85
CA PRO A 163 19.41 -17.62 10.32
C PRO A 163 18.97 -16.70 9.17
N ALA A 164 17.72 -16.73 8.68
CA ALA A 164 17.33 -16.09 7.43
C ALA A 164 16.03 -15.28 7.51
N VAL A 165 16.01 -14.10 6.88
CA VAL A 165 14.77 -13.33 6.71
C VAL A 165 13.91 -13.94 5.62
N SER A 166 12.63 -14.18 5.92
CA SER A 166 11.63 -14.49 4.90
C SER A 166 10.74 -13.27 4.66
N VAL A 167 10.39 -13.05 3.40
CA VAL A 167 9.49 -11.98 2.99
C VAL A 167 8.35 -12.61 2.20
N GLU A 168 7.14 -12.31 2.64
CA GLU A 168 5.92 -12.64 1.94
C GLU A 168 5.36 -11.38 1.30
N TYR A 169 4.95 -11.49 0.04
CA TYR A 169 4.35 -10.41 -0.73
C TYR A 169 2.98 -10.78 -1.25
N SER A 170 2.09 -9.79 -1.23
CA SER A 170 0.77 -9.86 -1.87
C SER A 170 0.30 -8.49 -2.33
N ALA A 171 -0.48 -8.48 -3.40
CA ALA A 171 -1.26 -7.33 -3.87
C ALA A 171 -2.76 -7.51 -3.58
N SER A 172 -3.51 -6.42 -3.52
CA SER A 172 -4.95 -6.44 -3.17
C SER A 172 -5.84 -7.30 -4.07
N TYR A 173 -5.43 -7.63 -5.30
CA TYR A 173 -6.18 -8.51 -6.20
C TYR A 173 -5.71 -9.97 -6.17
N ASP A 174 -4.72 -10.30 -5.32
CA ASP A 174 -4.23 -11.68 -5.12
C ASP A 174 -5.18 -12.52 -4.24
N PHE A 175 -6.43 -12.11 -4.06
CA PHE A 175 -7.46 -12.86 -3.31
C PHE A 175 -7.58 -14.34 -3.72
N TYR A 176 -7.13 -14.69 -4.93
CA TYR A 176 -7.11 -16.06 -5.47
C TYR A 176 -5.71 -16.56 -5.85
N GLN A 177 -4.64 -15.80 -5.59
CA GLN A 177 -3.26 -16.14 -5.96
C GLN A 177 -2.43 -16.50 -4.74
N GLN A 178 -1.43 -17.37 -4.93
CA GLN A 178 -0.47 -17.69 -3.88
C GLN A 178 0.41 -16.47 -3.59
N LYS A 179 0.51 -16.12 -2.32
CA LYS A 179 1.48 -15.15 -1.80
C LYS A 179 2.88 -15.54 -2.25
N LEU A 180 3.63 -14.58 -2.80
CA LEU A 180 5.01 -14.80 -3.18
C LEU A 180 5.87 -14.83 -1.92
N ARG A 181 6.66 -15.88 -1.74
CA ARG A 181 7.60 -15.99 -0.63
C ARG A 181 9.01 -16.07 -1.17
N TRP A 182 9.92 -15.33 -0.55
CA TRP A 182 11.34 -15.42 -0.83
C TRP A 182 12.14 -15.29 0.45
N THR A 183 13.29 -15.94 0.45
CA THR A 183 14.21 -15.98 1.58
C THR A 183 15.48 -15.24 1.20
N GLU A 184 16.05 -14.54 2.17
CA GLU A 184 17.39 -13.98 2.10
C GLU A 184 18.42 -15.07 1.75
N LYS A 185 19.41 -14.71 0.92
CA LYS A 185 20.50 -15.58 0.49
C LYS A 185 21.54 -15.81 1.58
#